data_AF-A0A4S1ERL0-F1
#
_entry.id   AF-A0A4S1ERL0-F1
#
_cell.length_a   1.000
_cell.length_b   1.000
_cell.length_c   1.000
_cell.angle_alpha   90.00
_cell.angle_beta   90.00
_cell.angle_gamma   90.00
#
_symmetry.space_group_name_H-M   'P 1'
#
loop_
_entity.id
_entity.type
_entity.pdbx_description
1 polymer ?
#
loop_
_entity_poly.entity_id
_entity_poly.type
_entity_poly.pdbx_seq_one_letter_code
_entity_poly.pdbx_strand_id
1 'polypeptide(L)'
;GDFVMKPDLSTLRRVPWLEKTALVICDVLDHHTHEDLGHSPRAILKKQVKRLQERGYIGYFASELEFYLFSETYDSARKKHWQGLDSASPYIGDYQIG
;
A
#
# COMPACT_ATOMS: atom_id res chain seq x y z
N GLY A 1 -3.65 -17.72 15.99
CA GLY A 1 -3.35 -18.89 15.16
C GLY A 1 -2.18 -18.54 14.28
N ASP A 2 -1.35 -19.51 13.94
CA ASP A 2 -0.21 -19.29 13.05
C ASP A 2 -0.70 -19.09 11.61
N PHE A 3 0.11 -18.44 10.78
CA PHE A 3 -0.18 -18.20 9.37
C PHE A 3 1.02 -18.55 8.52
N VAL A 4 0.78 -18.89 7.25
CA VAL A 4 1.85 -19.09 6.28
C VAL A 4 1.95 -17.86 5.39
N MET A 5 3.15 -17.28 5.28
CA MET A 5 3.45 -16.24 4.30
C MET A 5 4.08 -16.88 3.07
N LYS A 6 3.37 -16.91 1.95
CA LYS A 6 3.86 -17.43 0.67
C LYS A 6 4.31 -16.28 -0.23
N PRO A 7 5.62 -16.12 -0.52
CA PRO A 7 6.11 -15.04 -1.38
C PRO A 7 5.63 -15.19 -2.82
N ASP A 8 5.15 -14.08 -3.40
CA ASP A 8 4.86 -13.96 -4.84
C ASP A 8 6.05 -13.31 -5.54
N LEU A 9 6.93 -14.13 -6.12
CA LEU A 9 8.18 -13.69 -6.74
C LEU A 9 7.96 -12.75 -7.94
N SER A 10 6.76 -12.73 -8.55
CA SER A 10 6.44 -11.77 -9.62
C SER A 10 6.40 -10.32 -9.11
N THR A 11 6.27 -10.13 -7.80
CA THR A 11 6.20 -8.80 -7.16
C THR A 11 7.55 -8.29 -6.67
N LEU A 12 8.61 -9.08 -6.80
CA LEU A 12 9.95 -8.79 -6.29
C LEU A 12 10.49 -7.50 -6.93
N ARG A 13 10.91 -6.55 -6.10
CA ARG A 13 11.50 -5.27 -6.53
C ARG A 13 12.51 -4.74 -5.52
N ARG A 14 13.45 -3.90 -5.96
CA ARG A 14 14.39 -3.20 -5.06
C ARG A 14 13.67 -2.10 -4.28
N VAL A 15 14.09 -1.85 -3.04
CA VAL A 15 13.61 -0.72 -2.25
C VAL A 15 14.61 0.43 -2.39
N PRO A 16 14.32 1.49 -3.16
CA PRO A 16 15.35 2.46 -3.57
C PRO A 16 15.86 3.33 -2.41
N TRP A 17 15.10 3.47 -1.33
CA TRP A 17 15.48 4.25 -0.14
C TRP A 17 16.10 3.40 0.99
N LEU A 18 16.29 2.08 0.80
CA LEU A 18 16.96 1.20 1.77
C LEU A 18 18.16 0.50 1.13
N GLU A 19 19.34 0.64 1.74
CA GLU A 19 20.57 0.03 1.22
C GLU A 19 20.42 -1.50 1.11
N LYS A 20 20.83 -2.06 -0.03
CA LYS A 20 20.91 -3.52 -0.29
C LYS A 20 19.63 -4.30 0.06
N THR A 21 18.47 -3.68 -0.09
CA THR A 21 17.18 -4.26 0.33
C THR A 21 16.23 -4.46 -0.85
N ALA A 22 15.53 -5.60 -0.86
CA ALA A 22 14.46 -5.92 -1.79
C ALA A 22 13.14 -6.18 -1.05
N LEU A 23 12.01 -5.96 -1.73
CA LEU A 23 10.66 -6.17 -1.24
C LEU A 23 9.94 -7.19 -2.11
N VAL A 24 9.28 -8.15 -1.48
CA VAL A 24 8.36 -9.12 -2.10
C VAL A 24 7.04 -9.09 -1.34
N ILE A 25 5.93 -9.11 -2.07
CA ILE A 25 4.58 -9.21 -1.48
C ILE A 25 4.28 -10.70 -1.27
N CYS A 26 3.72 -11.04 -0.11
CA CYS A 26 3.30 -12.40 0.22
C CYS A 26 1.78 -12.53 0.20
N ASP A 27 1.30 -13.70 -0.20
CA ASP A 27 -0.04 -14.16 0.15
C ASP A 27 -0.03 -14.74 1.56
N VAL A 28 -1.11 -14.49 2.31
CA VAL A 28 -1.28 -15.03 3.66
C VAL A 28 -2.24 -16.20 3.57
N LEU A 29 -1.77 -17.37 4.00
CA LEU A 29 -2.50 -18.62 3.91
C LEU A 29 -2.83 -19.15 5.30
N ASP A 30 -3.94 -19.87 5.39
CA ASP A 30 -4.27 -20.66 6.57
C ASP A 30 -3.21 -21.75 6.80
N HIS A 31 -2.73 -21.86 8.04
CA HIS A 31 -1.67 -22.81 8.41
C HIS A 31 -2.07 -24.30 8.37
N HIS A 32 -3.36 -24.62 8.36
CA HIS A 32 -3.86 -25.99 8.30
C HIS A 32 -4.20 -26.39 6.87
N THR A 33 -4.90 -25.53 6.13
CA THR A 33 -5.38 -25.86 4.78
C THR A 33 -4.44 -25.40 3.67
N HIS A 34 -3.52 -24.47 3.97
CA HIS A 34 -2.71 -23.76 2.97
C HIS A 34 -3.53 -23.01 1.90
N GLU A 35 -4.81 -22.75 2.18
CA GLU A 35 -5.67 -21.94 1.33
C GLU A 35 -5.52 -20.44 1.65
N ASP A 36 -5.88 -19.59 0.69
CA ASP A 36 -5.90 -18.14 0.90
C ASP A 36 -6.78 -17.77 2.10
N LEU A 37 -6.21 -16.97 3.01
CA LEU A 37 -6.96 -16.47 4.16
C LEU A 37 -8.00 -15.47 3.68
N GLY A 38 -9.29 -15.80 3.84
CA GLY A 38 -10.39 -15.06 3.22
C GLY A 38 -10.52 -13.58 3.63
N HIS A 39 -9.95 -13.18 4.77
CA HIS A 39 -9.93 -11.79 5.24
C HIS A 39 -8.63 -11.05 4.87
N SER A 40 -7.68 -11.69 4.20
CA SER A 40 -6.52 -11.01 3.63
C SER A 40 -6.98 -10.04 2.52
N PRO A 41 -6.65 -8.74 2.60
CA PRO A 41 -7.07 -7.77 1.58
C PRO A 41 -6.69 -8.17 0.16
N ARG A 42 -5.48 -8.75 -0.02
CA ARG A 42 -5.02 -9.24 -1.32
C ARG A 42 -5.85 -10.43 -1.81
N ALA A 43 -6.20 -11.36 -0.94
CA ALA A 43 -7.06 -12.50 -1.28
C ALA A 43 -8.48 -12.03 -1.67
N ILE A 44 -9.03 -11.06 -0.95
CA ILE A 44 -10.33 -10.44 -1.27
C ILE A 44 -10.30 -9.86 -2.70
N LEU A 45 -9.27 -9.08 -3.04
CA LEU A 45 -9.14 -8.48 -4.38
C LEU A 45 -8.96 -9.56 -5.46
N LYS A 46 -8.10 -10.56 -5.26
CA LYS A 46 -7.92 -11.69 -6.20
C LYS A 46 -9.24 -12.41 -6.47
N LYS A 47 -10.07 -12.63 -5.45
CA LYS A 47 -11.40 -13.23 -5.60
C LYS A 47 -12.31 -12.39 -6.49
N GLN A 48 -12.28 -11.07 -6.37
CA GLN A 48 -13.08 -10.20 -7.25
C GLN A 48 -12.57 -10.20 -8.70
N VAL A 49 -11.25 -10.16 -8.89
CA VAL A 49 -10.65 -10.24 -10.23
C VAL A 49 -11.01 -11.56 -10.92
N LYS A 50 -10.94 -12.69 -10.21
CA LYS A 50 -11.36 -14.00 -10.73
C LYS A 50 -12.84 -14.01 -11.13
N ARG A 51 -13.72 -13.43 -10.30
CA ARG A 51 -15.16 -13.31 -10.60
C ARG A 51 -15.44 -12.46 -11.85
N LEU A 52 -14.64 -11.44 -12.12
CA LEU A 52 -14.76 -10.64 -13.35
C LEU A 52 -14.36 -11.47 -14.57
N GLN A 53 -13.23 -12.19 -14.49
CA GLN A 53 -12.73 -13.05 -15.56
C GLN A 53 -13.72 -14.16 -15.91
N GLU A 54 -14.31 -14.83 -14.91
CA GLU A 54 -15.36 -15.86 -15.10
C GLU A 54 -16.60 -15.33 -15.84
N ARG A 55 -16.81 -14.02 -15.83
CA ARG A 55 -17.92 -13.34 -16.53
C ARG A 55 -17.50 -12.69 -17.85
N GLY A 56 -16.25 -12.86 -18.28
CA GLY A 56 -15.71 -12.28 -19.50
C GLY A 56 -15.33 -10.79 -19.39
N TYR A 57 -15.11 -10.27 -18.19
CA TYR A 57 -14.74 -8.87 -17.95
C TYR A 57 -13.31 -8.72 -17.40
N ILE A 58 -12.71 -7.56 -17.67
CA ILE A 58 -11.48 -7.08 -17.04
C ILE A 58 -11.76 -5.75 -16.33
N GLY A 59 -11.18 -5.55 -15.14
CA GLY A 59 -11.29 -4.31 -14.36
C GLY A 59 -10.02 -3.47 -14.46
N TYR A 60 -10.17 -2.20 -14.81
CA TYR A 60 -9.11 -1.20 -14.77
C TYR A 60 -9.33 -0.27 -13.58
N PHE A 61 -8.26 0.01 -12.83
CA PHE A 61 -8.32 0.86 -11.65
C PHE A 61 -7.12 1.81 -11.65
N ALA A 62 -7.36 3.04 -11.22
CA ALA A 62 -6.34 4.03 -10.92
C ALA A 62 -6.66 4.61 -9.55
N SER A 63 -5.61 4.92 -8.78
CA SER A 63 -5.73 5.60 -7.50
C SER A 63 -4.99 6.92 -7.57
N GLU A 64 -5.65 8.00 -7.18
CA GLU A 64 -5.03 9.28 -6.90
C GLU A 64 -4.71 9.33 -5.41
N LEU A 65 -3.42 9.45 -5.09
CA LEU A 65 -2.95 9.52 -3.70
C LEU A 65 -2.56 10.96 -3.39
N GLU A 66 -3.43 11.64 -2.66
CA GLU A 66 -3.15 12.97 -2.11
C GLU A 66 -2.43 12.83 -0.77
N PHE A 67 -1.46 13.72 -0.52
CA PHE A 67 -0.73 13.77 0.74
C PHE A 67 -0.28 15.19 1.06
N TYR A 68 -0.10 15.48 2.34
CA TYR A 68 0.47 16.74 2.82
C TYR A 68 1.95 16.54 3.13
N LEU A 69 2.78 17.49 2.70
CA LEU A 69 4.20 17.53 3.05
C LEU A 69 4.42 18.66 4.07
N PHE A 70 4.93 18.29 5.24
CA PHE A 70 5.23 19.22 6.32
C PHE A 70 6.74 19.33 6.54
N SER A 71 7.19 20.53 6.92
CA SER A 71 8.56 20.82 7.34
C SER A 71 8.76 20.42 8.82
N GLU A 72 8.21 19.28 9.21
CA GLU A 72 8.10 18.81 10.59
C GLU A 72 8.58 17.38 10.70
N THR A 73 9.22 17.05 11.82
CA THR A 73 9.41 15.65 12.22
C THR A 73 8.15 15.11 12.88
N TYR A 74 7.96 13.78 12.87
CA TYR A 74 6.85 13.15 13.58
C TYR A 74 6.80 13.51 15.07
N ASP A 75 7.96 13.67 15.72
CA ASP A 75 8.04 14.03 17.14
C ASP A 75 7.65 15.49 17.39
N SER A 76 8.08 16.41 16.54
CA SER A 76 7.67 17.82 16.59
C SER A 76 6.16 17.95 16.42
N ALA A 77 5.63 17.33 15.36
CA ALA A 77 4.20 17.38 15.06
C ALA A 77 3.35 16.78 16.19
N ARG A 78 3.82 15.68 16.79
CA ARG A 78 3.16 15.07 17.95
C ARG A 78 3.15 16.00 19.18
N LYS A 79 4.25 16.70 19.48
CA LYS A 79 4.31 17.68 20.59
C LYS A 79 3.37 18.86 20.36
N LYS A 80 3.17 19.26 19.11
CA LYS A 80 2.19 20.28 18.70
C LYS A 80 0.75 19.76 18.64
N HIS A 81 0.50 18.52 19.05
CA HIS A 81 -0.81 17.86 18.94
C HIS A 81 -1.39 17.91 17.51
N TRP A 82 -0.51 17.87 16.50
CA TRP A 82 -0.85 17.94 15.07
C TRP A 82 -1.53 19.25 14.64
N GLN A 83 -1.33 20.34 15.40
CA GLN A 83 -1.88 21.66 15.12
C GLN A 83 -0.77 22.66 14.77
N GLY A 84 -1.07 23.65 13.93
CA GLY A 84 -0.12 24.70 13.56
C GLY A 84 1.19 24.16 12.97
N LEU A 85 1.08 23.17 12.09
CA LEU A 85 2.24 22.54 11.43
C LEU A 85 2.69 23.38 10.25
N ASP A 86 4.00 23.58 10.13
CA ASP A 86 4.58 24.29 9.00
C ASP A 86 4.58 23.38 7.77
N SER A 87 3.91 23.79 6.69
CA SER A 87 3.91 23.06 5.41
C SER A 87 5.23 23.25 4.67
N ALA A 88 5.56 22.31 3.77
CA ALA A 88 6.74 22.41 2.93
C ALA A 88 6.62 23.48 1.83
N SER A 89 5.39 23.89 1.50
CA SER A 89 5.07 24.99 0.59
C SER A 89 4.03 25.91 1.23
N PRO A 90 4.12 27.23 1.06
CA PRO A 90 3.09 28.16 1.51
C PRO A 90 1.80 28.08 0.67
N TYR A 91 1.80 27.33 -0.44
CA TYR A 91 0.66 27.17 -1.35
C TYR A 91 0.28 25.71 -1.54
N ILE A 92 -1.00 25.45 -1.80
CA ILE A 92 -1.50 24.13 -2.24
C ILE A 92 -1.00 23.88 -3.67
N GLY A 93 -0.31 22.76 -3.86
CA GLY A 93 0.37 22.42 -5.11
C GLY A 93 -0.53 21.85 -6.20
N ASP A 94 -1.78 21.52 -5.90
CA ASP A 94 -2.69 20.73 -6.77
C ASP A 94 -2.90 21.31 -8.17
N TYR A 95 -2.67 22.62 -8.35
CA TYR A 95 -2.83 23.31 -9.63
C TYR A 95 -1.69 24.30 -9.95
N GLN A 96 -0.52 24.15 -9.35
CA GLN A 96 0.61 25.02 -9.68
C GLN A 96 1.17 24.67 -11.07
N ILE A 97 0.97 25.56 -12.05
CA ILE A 97 1.68 25.53 -13.33
C ILE A 97 3.02 26.24 -13.10
N GLY A 98 4.11 25.48 -13.06
CA GLY A 98 5.48 25.96 -13.04
C GLY A 98 6.10 26.06 -14.43
#